data_AF-A0A5C7QBD3-F1
#
_entry.id   AF-A0A5C7QBD3-F1
#
_cell.length_a   1.000
_cell.length_b   1.000
_cell.length_c   1.000
_cell.angle_alpha   90.00
_cell.angle_beta   90.00
_cell.angle_gamma   90.00
#
_symmetry.space_group_name_H-M   'P 1'
#
loop_
_entity.id
_entity.type
_entity.pdbx_description
1 polymer ?
#
loop_
_entity_poly.entity_id
_entity_poly.type
_entity_poly.pdbx_seq_one_letter_code
_entity_poly.pdbx_strand_id
1 'polypeptide(L)'
;MGAHKHAPNGWIEKPMQYDELFGRIFRHMERIRCGEMFCKQDGQMHAASIAWCGLTLCQYQLGGIGDDTRSLYLLKGMEIEQL
;
A
#
# COMPACT_ATOMS: atom_id res chain seq x y z
N MET A 1 6.29 6.19 8.64
CA MET A 1 6.36 7.65 8.47
C MET A 1 7.78 8.13 8.75
N GLY A 2 8.79 7.50 8.15
CA GLY A 2 10.18 7.91 8.32
C GLY A 2 10.65 8.51 7.01
N ALA A 3 11.22 9.72 7.02
CA ALA A 3 11.66 10.42 5.81
C ALA A 3 12.61 9.58 4.93
N HIS A 4 13.38 8.68 5.54
CA HIS A 4 14.25 7.72 4.83
C HIS A 4 13.47 6.70 3.97
N LYS A 5 12.24 6.31 4.35
CA LYS A 5 11.36 5.46 3.52
C LYS A 5 10.72 6.23 2.37
N HIS A 6 10.79 7.56 2.40
CA HIS A 6 10.25 8.48 1.41
C HIS A 6 11.38 9.37 0.85
N ALA A 7 12.60 8.82 0.72
CA ALA A 7 13.74 9.51 0.12
C ALA A 7 13.31 10.16 -1.21
N PRO A 8 13.94 11.29 -1.61
CA PRO A 8 13.61 11.94 -2.88
C PRO A 8 13.60 10.88 -4.00
N ASN A 9 12.51 10.82 -4.77
CA ASN A 9 12.28 9.85 -5.85
C ASN A 9 12.04 8.39 -5.44
N GLY A 10 12.04 8.01 -4.16
CA GLY A 10 11.80 6.62 -3.74
C GLY A 10 10.46 6.05 -4.23
N TRP A 11 9.46 6.91 -4.42
CA TRP A 11 8.15 6.56 -4.99
C TRP A 11 8.11 6.55 -6.52
N ILE A 12 9.03 7.27 -7.18
CA ILE A 12 9.15 7.33 -8.64
C ILE A 12 9.99 6.15 -9.13
N GLU A 13 11.09 5.86 -8.45
CA GLU A 13 12.02 4.78 -8.81
C GLU A 13 11.54 3.40 -8.36
N LYS A 14 10.77 3.34 -7.25
CA LYS A 14 10.16 2.11 -6.72
C LYS A 14 8.72 2.37 -6.30
N PRO A 15 7.80 2.49 -7.28
CA PRO A 15 6.39 2.73 -6.99
C PRO A 15 5.84 1.67 -6.04
N MET A 16 5.10 2.14 -5.04
CA MET A 16 4.52 1.28 -4.02
C MET A 16 3.29 0.58 -4.57
N GLN A 17 3.44 -0.70 -4.92
CA GLN A 17 2.38 -1.52 -5.52
C GLN A 17 1.08 -1.49 -4.69
N TYR A 18 -0.07 -1.39 -5.37
CA TYR A 18 -1.40 -1.38 -4.75
C TYR A 18 -1.64 -2.57 -3.81
N ASP A 19 -1.31 -3.78 -4.27
CA ASP A 19 -1.49 -5.00 -3.47
C ASP A 19 -0.62 -5.03 -2.21
N GLU A 20 0.57 -4.43 -2.27
CA GLU A 20 1.46 -4.33 -1.10
C GLU A 20 0.90 -3.34 -0.06
N LEU A 21 0.24 -2.26 -0.47
CA LEU A 21 -0.48 -1.37 0.44
C LEU A 21 -1.62 -2.11 1.17
N PHE A 22 -2.41 -2.90 0.42
CA PHE A 22 -3.46 -3.74 1.00
C PHE A 22 -2.87 -4.77 1.98
N GLY A 23 -1.82 -5.48 1.58
CA GLY A 23 -1.14 -6.45 2.44
C GLY A 23 -0.59 -5.81 3.73
N ARG A 24 -0.06 -4.58 3.65
CA ARG A 24 0.42 -3.83 4.82
C ARG A 24 -0.70 -3.48 5.79
N ILE A 25 -1.86 -3.07 5.29
CA ILE A 25 -3.03 -2.79 6.13
C ILE A 25 -3.41 -4.03 6.94
N PHE A 26 -3.55 -5.20 6.30
CA PHE A 26 -3.88 -6.44 6.99
C PHE A 26 -2.82 -6.85 8.02
N ARG A 27 -1.54 -6.75 7.68
CA ARG A 27 -0.45 -7.05 8.63
C ARG A 27 -0.49 -6.16 9.86
N HIS A 28 -0.79 -4.87 9.70
CA HIS A 28 -0.90 -3.95 10.83
C HIS A 28 -2.19 -4.15 11.64
N MET A 29 -3.32 -4.46 10.99
CA MET A 29 -4.55 -4.80 11.70
C MET A 29 -4.38 -6.05 12.57
N GLU A 30 -3.71 -7.08 12.04
CA GLU A 30 -3.43 -8.30 12.80
C GLU A 30 -2.55 -8.05 14.02
N ARG A 31 -1.56 -7.14 13.91
CA ARG A 31 -0.71 -6.72 15.03
C ARG A 31 -1.53 -6.04 16.13
N ILE A 32 -2.42 -5.13 15.76
CA ILE A 32 -3.36 -4.49 16.69
C ILE A 32 -4.25 -5.53 17.35
N ARG A 33 -4.77 -6.49 16.56
CA ARG A 33 -5.61 -7.60 17.08
C ARG A 33 -4.87 -8.45 18.12
N CYS A 34 -3.56 -8.63 17.95
CA CYS A 34 -2.68 -9.32 18.90
C CYS A 34 -2.23 -8.44 20.09
N GLY A 35 -2.74 -7.21 20.23
CA GLY A 35 -2.40 -6.28 21.31
C GLY A 35 -1.09 -5.52 21.10
N GLU A 36 -0.45 -5.64 19.94
CA GLU A 36 0.71 -4.82 19.59
C GLU A 36 0.21 -3.47 19.06
N MET A 37 0.48 -2.38 19.79
CA MET A 37 0.05 -1.02 19.41
C MET A 37 1.10 -0.27 18.59
N PHE A 38 2.38 -0.60 18.81
CA PHE A 38 3.52 0.05 18.20
C PHE A 38 4.40 -0.95 17.47
N CYS A 39 4.85 -0.58 16.28
CA CYS A 39 5.77 -1.36 15.48
C CYS A 39 7.15 -1.38 16.13
N LYS A 40 7.68 -2.57 16.41
CA LYS A 40 9.01 -2.75 17.01
C LYS A 40 10.18 -2.25 16.15
N GLN A 41 9.99 -2.12 14.83
CA GLN A 41 11.05 -1.72 13.91
C GLN A 41 11.26 -0.21 13.85
N ASP A 42 10.19 0.58 13.91
CA ASP A 42 10.24 2.03 13.73
C ASP A 42 9.54 2.82 14.84
N GLY A 43 9.02 2.14 15.88
CA GLY A 43 8.38 2.75 17.04
C GLY A 43 7.03 3.39 16.74
N GLN A 44 6.47 3.20 15.54
CA GLN A 44 5.27 3.91 15.10
C GLN A 44 3.99 3.19 15.47
N MET A 45 2.91 3.93 15.67
CA MET A 45 1.58 3.34 15.87
C MET A 45 1.15 2.57 14.63
N HIS A 46 0.73 1.32 14.81
CA HIS A 46 0.18 0.52 13.71
C HIS A 46 -1.05 1.17 13.08
N ALA A 47 -1.88 1.83 13.89
CA ALA A 47 -3.03 2.60 13.40
C ALA A 47 -2.62 3.75 12.46
N ALA A 48 -1.50 4.44 12.75
CA ALA A 48 -0.99 5.50 11.89
C ALA A 48 -0.50 4.93 10.54
N SER A 49 0.14 3.75 10.56
CA SER A 49 0.54 3.05 9.34
C SER A 49 -0.67 2.65 8.48
N ILE A 50 -1.76 2.17 9.10
CA ILE A 50 -3.01 1.84 8.41
C ILE A 50 -3.63 3.09 7.79
N ALA A 51 -3.75 4.18 8.55
CA ALA A 51 -4.32 5.44 8.06
C ALA A 51 -3.55 5.98 6.85
N TRP A 52 -2.21 5.95 6.92
CA TRP A 52 -1.37 6.34 5.79
C TRP A 52 -1.58 5.46 4.55
N CYS A 53 -1.65 4.14 4.72
CA CYS A 53 -1.91 3.23 3.60
C CYS A 53 -3.28 3.50 2.98
N GLY A 54 -4.32 3.73 3.81
CA GLY A 54 -5.66 4.08 3.34
C GLY A 54 -5.69 5.37 2.52
N LEU A 55 -5.03 6.44 2.99
CA LEU A 55 -4.89 7.69 2.24
C LEU A 55 -4.16 7.49 0.91
N THR A 56 -3.13 6.63 0.90
CA THR A 56 -2.39 6.30 -0.33
C THR A 56 -3.28 5.57 -1.34
N LEU A 57 -4.14 4.65 -0.89
CA LEU A 57 -5.10 3.97 -1.75
C LEU A 57 -6.15 4.93 -2.34
N CYS A 58 -6.61 5.92 -1.56
CA CYS A 58 -7.46 6.99 -2.09
C CYS A 58 -6.75 7.77 -3.21
N GLN A 59 -5.46 8.01 -3.07
CA GLN A 59 -4.67 8.71 -4.10
C GLN A 59 -4.57 7.89 -5.41
N TYR A 60 -4.44 6.57 -5.32
CA TYR A 60 -4.55 5.69 -6.49
C TYR A 60 -5.90 5.86 -7.20
N GLN A 61 -6.99 6.00 -6.45
CA GLN A 61 -8.33 6.21 -6.99
C GLN A 61 -8.52 7.59 -7.65
N LEU A 62 -7.83 8.62 -7.16
CA LEU A 62 -8.05 10.01 -7.57
C LEU A 62 -7.17 10.50 -8.74
N GLY A 63 -6.01 9.88 -8.99
CA GLY A 63 -5.13 10.40 -10.05
C GLY A 63 -3.86 9.61 -10.35
N GLY A 64 -3.79 8.35 -9.91
CA GLY A 64 -2.72 7.41 -10.32
C GLY A 64 -1.31 7.87 -9.92
N ILE A 65 -0.98 7.81 -8.63
CA ILE A 65 0.42 7.87 -8.19
C ILE A 65 0.91 6.44 -7.98
N GLY A 66 1.86 6.00 -8.79
CA GLY A 66 2.51 4.68 -8.69
C GLY A 66 1.93 3.62 -9.64
N ASP A 67 2.34 2.37 -9.44
CA ASP A 67 1.91 1.22 -10.25
C ASP A 67 0.61 0.64 -9.71
N ASP A 68 -0.50 0.98 -10.37
CA ASP A 68 -1.79 0.37 -10.06
C ASP A 68 -1.83 -1.07 -10.60
N THR A 69 -1.47 -2.01 -9.72
CA THR A 69 -1.48 -3.45 -10.01
C THR A 69 -2.88 -4.02 -10.23
N ARG A 70 -3.95 -3.30 -9.88
CA ARG A 70 -5.33 -3.74 -10.22
C ARG A 70 -5.54 -3.82 -11.73
N SER A 71 -4.89 -2.93 -12.49
CA SER A 71 -4.96 -2.85 -13.95
C SER A 71 -4.49 -4.14 -14.64
N LEU A 72 -3.57 -4.89 -14.01
CA LEU A 72 -3.10 -6.17 -14.52
C LEU A 72 -4.18 -7.26 -14.47
N TYR A 73 -5.11 -7.19 -13.52
CA TYR A 73 -6.24 -8.11 -13.44
C TYR A 73 -7.35 -7.75 -14.44
N LEU A 74 -7.55 -6.45 -14.73
CA LEU A 74 -8.49 -6.00 -15.76
C LEU A 74 -8.03 -6.39 -17.17
N LEU A 75 -6.74 -6.23 -17.49
CA LEU A 75 -6.20 -6.65 -18.81
C LEU A 75 -6.22 -8.18 -18.98
N LYS A 76 -5.89 -8.96 -17.94
CA LYS A 76 -6.00 -10.43 -17.99
C LYS A 76 -7.44 -10.94 -18.07
N GLY A 77 -8.40 -10.19 -17.54
CA GLY A 77 -9.83 -10.52 -17.68
C GLY A 77 -10.39 -10.24 -19.07
N MET A 78 -9.84 -9.24 -19.78
CA MET A 78 -10.27 -8.87 -21.13
C MET A 78 -9.70 -9.77 -22.24
N GLU A 79 -8.56 -10.43 -22.02
CA GLU A 79 -8.01 -11.39 -22.99
C GLU A 79 -8.74 -12.74 -23.02
N ILE A 80 -9.60 -13.04 -22.04
CA ILE A 80 -10.32 -14.33 -21.97
C ILE A 80 -11.66 -14.29 -22.73
N GLU A 81 -12.16 -13.13 -23.13
CA GLU A 81 -13.43 -13.00 -23.88
C GLU A 81 -13.26 -12.92 -25.42
N GLN A 82 -12.07 -13.18 -25.97
CA GLN A 82 -11.83 -13.12 -27.43
C GLN A 82 -11.34 -14.43 -28.09
N LEU A 83 -11.69 -15.60 -27.55
CA LEU A 83 -11.49 -16.90 -28.24
C LEU A 83 -12.77 -17.72 -28.32
#